data_AF-A0A1I7GS66-F1
#
_entry.id   AF-A0A1I7GS66-F1
#
_cell.length_a   1.000
_cell.length_b   1.000
_cell.length_c   1.000
_cell.angle_alpha   90.00
_cell.angle_beta   90.00
_cell.angle_gamma   90.00
#
_symmetry.space_group_name_H-M   'P 1'
#
loop_
_entity.id
_entity.type
_entity.pdbx_description
1 polymer ?
#
loop_
_entity_poly.entity_id
_entity_poly.type
_entity_poly.pdbx_seq_one_letter_code
_entity_poly.pdbx_strand_id
1 'polypeptide(L)'
;MAFPLGESRRGWLLLFRPEQRETYAWVRLLDTGLAAACPGDTPLLGQLFNQWQEEISGHSAAWERVERLAARDLAEDLAVMASAQQINRLYASLRQEQQALAEANRRLEHLAHHDTLTRIWNRYRIEQAMDVELTAAERYARPVALLLFDIDHFKRINYRAKEAGRDRLEAQG
;
A
#
# COMPACT_ATOMS: atom_id res chain seq x y z
N MET A 1 -15.96 20.37 -10.35
CA MET A 1 -16.89 19.29 -9.95
C MET A 1 -16.13 18.27 -9.10
N ALA A 2 -16.77 17.65 -8.12
CA ALA A 2 -16.12 16.70 -7.21
C ALA A 2 -16.97 15.44 -7.00
N PHE A 3 -16.33 14.28 -7.09
CA PHE A 3 -16.95 12.98 -6.79
C PHE A 3 -16.14 12.24 -5.74
N PRO A 4 -16.78 11.68 -4.70
CA PRO A 4 -16.08 10.85 -3.73
C PRO A 4 -15.66 9.52 -4.36
N LEU A 5 -14.44 9.06 -4.03
CA LEU A 5 -13.97 7.72 -4.37
C LEU A 5 -14.54 6.72 -3.35
N GLY A 6 -15.57 5.99 -3.78
CA GLY A 6 -16.27 4.97 -2.98
C GLY A 6 -17.07 5.54 -1.79
N GLU A 7 -17.75 4.66 -1.06
CA GLU A 7 -18.65 5.06 0.04
C GLU A 7 -17.90 5.66 1.24
N SER A 8 -16.65 5.24 1.46
CA SER A 8 -15.85 5.71 2.60
C SER A 8 -15.32 7.15 2.45
N ARG A 9 -15.49 7.80 1.28
CA ARG A 9 -15.03 9.18 0.98
C ARG A 9 -13.56 9.47 1.33
N ARG A 10 -12.69 8.45 1.27
CA ARG A 10 -11.25 8.58 1.61
C ARG A 10 -10.42 9.25 0.52
N GLY A 11 -11.01 9.46 -0.67
CA GLY A 11 -10.41 10.20 -1.76
C GLY A 11 -11.48 10.87 -2.61
N TRP A 12 -11.07 11.78 -3.47
CA TRP A 12 -11.95 12.56 -4.34
C TRP A 12 -11.39 12.63 -5.75
N LEU A 13 -12.26 12.48 -6.74
CA LEU A 13 -11.99 12.87 -8.12
C LEU A 13 -12.44 14.32 -8.29
N LEU A 14 -11.48 15.20 -8.60
CA LEU A 14 -11.72 16.62 -8.83
C LEU A 14 -11.56 16.92 -10.32
N LEU A 15 -12.61 17.46 -10.93
CA LEU A 15 -12.58 17.96 -12.31
C LEU A 15 -12.69 19.47 -12.30
N PHE A 16 -11.76 20.12 -12.98
CA PHE A 16 -11.68 21.57 -13.11
C PHE A 16 -12.02 21.97 -14.55
N ARG A 17 -12.72 23.09 -14.70
CA ARG A 17 -13.03 23.69 -16.00
C ARG A 17 -12.61 25.16 -15.95
N PRO A 18 -11.94 25.69 -17.00
CA PRO A 18 -11.56 27.10 -17.04
C PRO A 18 -12.79 28.00 -17.08
N GLU A 19 -12.58 29.25 -16.68
CA GLU A 19 -13.56 30.33 -16.81
C GLU A 19 -13.93 30.54 -18.29
N GLN A 20 -15.20 30.80 -18.56
CA GLN A 20 -15.70 31.28 -19.84
C GLN A 20 -16.14 32.73 -19.69
N ARG A 21 -15.64 33.58 -20.60
CA ARG A 21 -16.06 34.97 -20.71
C ARG A 21 -16.95 35.08 -21.93
N GLU A 22 -18.20 35.45 -21.70
CA GLU A 22 -19.19 35.58 -22.76
C GLU A 22 -19.68 37.02 -22.81
N THR A 23 -19.65 37.59 -24.02
CA THR A 23 -20.18 38.92 -24.28
C THR A 23 -21.59 38.78 -24.83
N TYR A 24 -22.57 39.18 -24.05
CA TYR A 24 -23.96 39.22 -24.47
C TYR A 24 -24.29 40.62 -24.99
N ALA A 25 -24.97 40.69 -26.13
CA ALA A 25 -25.50 41.94 -26.65
C ALA A 25 -27.00 41.99 -26.39
N TRP A 26 -27.41 42.90 -25.52
CA TRP A 26 -28.81 43.08 -25.15
C TRP A 26 -29.40 44.27 -25.89
N VAL A 27 -30.72 44.24 -26.07
CA VAL A 27 -31.49 45.31 -26.71
C VAL A 27 -32.48 45.86 -25.68
N ARG A 28 -32.39 47.16 -25.35
CA ARG A 28 -33.33 47.83 -24.43
C ARG A 28 -34.27 48.74 -25.19
N LEU A 29 -35.55 48.75 -24.82
CA LEU A 29 -36.46 49.81 -25.21
C LEU A 29 -36.05 51.11 -24.50
N LEU A 30 -35.90 52.19 -25.25
CA LEU A 30 -35.62 53.53 -24.73
C LEU A 30 -36.89 54.06 -24.06
N ASP A 31 -36.81 54.40 -22.77
CA ASP A 31 -37.93 54.95 -22.00
C ASP A 31 -38.45 56.29 -22.59
N THR A 32 -37.65 56.96 -23.41
CA THR A 32 -37.88 58.32 -23.93
C THR A 32 -38.74 58.41 -25.20
N GLY A 33 -39.22 57.30 -25.78
CA GLY A 33 -39.81 57.33 -27.12
C GLY A 33 -41.35 57.35 -27.23
N LEU A 34 -42.10 56.98 -26.19
CA LEU A 34 -43.55 56.76 -26.33
C LEU A 34 -44.43 57.96 -25.98
N ALA A 35 -43.91 58.96 -25.27
CA ALA A 35 -44.72 60.04 -24.71
C ALA A 35 -44.89 61.28 -25.62
N ALA A 36 -44.22 61.34 -26.79
CA ALA A 36 -44.18 62.55 -27.64
C ALA A 36 -44.47 62.29 -29.12
N ALA A 37 -45.18 61.21 -29.47
CA ALA A 37 -45.59 60.98 -30.86
C ALA A 37 -46.90 61.74 -31.17
N CYS A 38 -46.86 62.72 -32.09
CA CYS A 38 -48.05 63.31 -32.67
C CYS A 38 -48.85 62.24 -33.45
N PRO A 39 -50.20 62.30 -33.50
CA PRO A 39 -50.98 61.34 -34.29
C PRO A 39 -50.59 61.43 -35.77
N GLY A 40 -49.82 60.46 -36.27
CA GLY A 40 -49.28 60.43 -37.64
C GLY A 40 -47.78 60.13 -37.72
N ASP A 41 -47.01 60.45 -36.68
CA ASP A 41 -45.57 60.14 -36.61
C ASP A 41 -45.37 58.78 -35.96
N THR A 42 -45.20 57.74 -36.77
CA THR A 42 -44.78 56.42 -36.26
C THR A 42 -43.25 56.42 -36.19
N PRO A 43 -42.63 56.45 -35.00
CA PRO A 43 -41.17 56.36 -34.92
C PRO A 43 -40.70 55.04 -35.55
N LEU A 44 -39.64 55.10 -36.34
CA LEU A 44 -39.02 53.90 -36.91
C LEU A 44 -38.56 53.00 -35.77
N LEU A 45 -38.99 51.74 -35.78
CA LEU A 45 -38.77 50.78 -34.68
C LEU A 45 -37.30 50.72 -34.22
N GLY A 46 -36.34 50.88 -35.14
CA GLY A 46 -34.90 50.87 -34.83
C GLY A 46 -34.39 52.07 -34.02
N GLN A 47 -35.13 53.17 -33.92
CA GLN A 47 -34.78 54.34 -33.10
C GLN A 47 -35.26 54.22 -31.65
N LEU A 48 -36.09 53.22 -31.35
CA LEU A 48 -36.65 52.98 -30.02
C LEU A 48 -35.78 52.05 -29.18
N PHE A 49 -34.71 51.50 -29.74
CA PHE A 49 -33.85 50.56 -29.04
C PHE A 49 -32.40 51.03 -29.01
N ASN A 50 -31.73 50.81 -27.88
CA ASN A 50 -30.28 50.83 -27.81
C ASN A 50 -29.74 49.41 -27.60
N GLN A 51 -28.54 49.17 -28.13
CA GLN A 51 -27.81 47.93 -27.90
C GLN A 51 -26.72 48.20 -26.87
N TRP A 52 -26.62 47.37 -25.84
CA TRP A 52 -25.48 47.39 -24.93
C TRP A 52 -24.85 46.00 -24.87
N GLN A 53 -23.53 45.97 -24.69
CA GLN A 53 -22.78 44.75 -24.48
C GLN A 53 -22.48 44.60 -23.00
N GLU A 54 -22.63 43.39 -22.49
CA GLU A 54 -22.28 43.01 -21.13
C GLU A 54 -21.34 41.81 -21.19
N GLU A 55 -20.19 41.93 -20.53
CA GLU A 55 -19.25 40.83 -20.37
C GLU A 55 -19.55 40.11 -19.06
N ILE A 56 -20.03 38.87 -19.17
CA ILE A 56 -20.23 38.01 -18.01
C ILE A 56 -18.94 37.23 -17.78
N SER A 57 -18.36 37.42 -16.59
CA SER A 57 -17.17 36.71 -16.10
C SER A 57 -17.50 35.93 -14.82
N GLY A 58 -16.58 35.08 -14.35
CA GLY A 58 -16.73 34.28 -13.13
C GLY A 58 -17.52 32.99 -13.27
N HIS A 59 -17.85 32.58 -14.50
CA HIS A 59 -18.66 31.39 -14.78
C HIS A 59 -17.89 30.42 -15.69
N SER A 60 -18.35 29.17 -15.74
CA SER A 60 -17.83 28.14 -16.65
C SER A 60 -19.01 27.39 -17.25
N ALA A 61 -18.82 26.73 -18.39
CA ALA A 61 -19.88 25.92 -19.00
C ALA A 61 -20.48 24.97 -17.96
N ALA A 62 -21.81 24.88 -17.95
CA ALA A 62 -22.50 23.92 -17.11
C ALA A 62 -22.04 22.50 -17.45
N TRP A 63 -21.90 21.66 -16.42
CA TRP A 63 -21.56 20.25 -16.63
C TRP A 63 -22.80 19.51 -17.10
N GLU A 64 -22.71 18.88 -18.25
CA GLU A 64 -23.83 18.11 -18.80
C GLU A 64 -24.13 16.87 -17.94
N ARG A 65 -25.32 16.30 -18.12
CA ARG A 65 -25.68 15.06 -17.41
C ARG A 65 -24.74 13.91 -17.78
N VAL A 66 -24.34 13.80 -19.05
CA VAL A 66 -23.45 12.73 -19.53
C VAL A 66 -22.06 12.86 -18.90
N GLU A 67 -21.50 14.07 -18.84
CA GLU A 67 -20.20 14.33 -18.20
C GLU A 67 -20.21 13.97 -16.71
N ARG A 68 -21.29 14.32 -16.01
CA ARG A 68 -21.48 13.96 -14.59
C ARG A 68 -21.52 12.45 -14.35
N LEU A 69 -22.20 11.71 -15.23
CA LEU A 69 -22.28 10.25 -15.12
C LEU A 69 -20.93 9.61 -15.40
N ALA A 70 -20.25 9.99 -16.49
CA ALA A 70 -18.93 9.47 -16.81
C ALA A 70 -17.90 9.74 -15.71
N ALA A 71 -17.92 10.93 -15.11
CA ALA A 71 -17.05 11.28 -14.00
C ALA A 71 -17.35 10.46 -12.73
N ARG A 72 -18.63 10.14 -12.48
CA ARG A 72 -19.03 9.26 -11.39
C ARG A 72 -18.55 7.83 -11.61
N ASP A 73 -18.78 7.27 -12.80
CA ASP A 73 -18.38 5.90 -13.13
C ASP A 73 -16.85 5.75 -13.00
N LEU A 74 -16.09 6.73 -13.51
CA LEU A 74 -14.64 6.77 -13.34
C LEU A 74 -14.22 6.83 -11.86
N ALA A 75 -14.93 7.62 -11.03
CA ALA A 75 -14.65 7.71 -9.61
C ALA A 75 -14.91 6.37 -8.88
N GLU A 76 -15.95 5.64 -9.27
CA GLU A 76 -16.28 4.32 -8.74
C GLU A 76 -15.21 3.28 -9.14
N ASP A 77 -14.80 3.25 -10.40
CA ASP A 77 -13.74 2.37 -10.89
C ASP A 77 -12.39 2.62 -10.19
N LEU A 78 -11.99 3.89 -10.09
CA LEU A 78 -10.77 4.27 -9.37
C LEU A 78 -10.80 3.86 -7.90
N ALA A 79 -11.96 3.92 -7.25
CA ALA A 79 -12.11 3.49 -5.86
C ALA A 79 -11.93 1.97 -5.70
N VAL A 80 -12.46 1.18 -6.63
CA VAL A 80 -12.27 -0.28 -6.65
C VAL A 80 -10.80 -0.62 -6.89
N MET A 81 -10.15 0.02 -7.87
CA MET A 81 -8.74 -0.21 -8.18
C MET A 81 -7.83 0.15 -7.00
N ALA A 82 -8.05 1.30 -6.36
CA ALA A 82 -7.29 1.73 -5.20
C ALA A 82 -7.43 0.73 -4.03
N SER A 83 -8.65 0.26 -3.78
CA SER A 83 -8.93 -0.76 -2.77
C SER A 83 -8.21 -2.08 -3.07
N ALA A 84 -8.27 -2.55 -4.31
CA ALA A 84 -7.60 -3.78 -4.75
C ALA A 84 -6.07 -3.69 -4.61
N GLN A 85 -5.48 -2.55 -5.00
CA GLN A 85 -4.05 -2.30 -4.81
C GLN A 85 -3.67 -2.30 -3.33
N GLN A 86 -4.47 -1.67 -2.47
CA GLN A 86 -4.22 -1.65 -1.03
C GLN A 86 -4.28 -3.06 -0.43
N ILE A 87 -5.29 -3.85 -0.79
CA ILE A 87 -5.42 -5.25 -0.38
C ILE A 87 -4.20 -6.06 -0.82
N ASN A 88 -3.75 -5.91 -2.06
CA ASN A 88 -2.57 -6.60 -2.57
C ASN A 88 -1.30 -6.23 -1.80
N ARG A 89 -1.11 -4.96 -1.46
CA ARG A 89 0.02 -4.50 -0.63
C ARG A 89 -0.01 -5.11 0.76
N LEU A 90 -1.18 -5.13 1.40
CA LEU A 90 -1.35 -5.75 2.72
C LEU A 90 -1.06 -7.26 2.67
N TYR A 91 -1.56 -7.97 1.67
CA TYR A 91 -1.27 -9.39 1.48
C TYR A 91 0.22 -9.65 1.26
N ALA A 92 0.91 -8.82 0.48
CA ALA A 92 2.35 -8.95 0.26
C ALA A 92 3.13 -8.76 1.56
N SER A 93 2.79 -7.73 2.36
CA SER A 93 3.41 -7.47 3.66
C SER A 93 3.19 -8.63 4.63
N LEU A 94 1.95 -9.13 4.72
CA LEU A 94 1.62 -10.26 5.60
C LEU A 94 2.41 -11.51 5.22
N ARG A 95 2.55 -11.80 3.91
CA ARG A 95 3.34 -12.94 3.44
C ARG A 95 4.82 -12.80 3.82
N GLN A 96 5.37 -11.60 3.69
CA GLN A 96 6.76 -11.35 4.08
C GLN A 96 6.98 -11.57 5.58
N GLU A 97 6.07 -11.08 6.42
CA GLU A 97 6.12 -11.31 7.87
C GLU A 97 6.00 -12.80 8.22
N GLN A 98 5.08 -13.52 7.57
CA GLN A 98 4.95 -14.97 7.77
C GLN A 98 6.22 -15.72 7.40
N GLN A 99 6.89 -15.34 6.29
CA GLN A 99 8.15 -15.95 5.89
C GLN A 99 9.27 -15.66 6.89
N ALA A 100 9.40 -14.41 7.33
CA ALA A 100 10.40 -14.02 8.34
C ALA A 100 10.18 -14.76 9.66
N LEU A 101 8.92 -14.90 10.10
CA LEU A 101 8.58 -15.66 11.30
C LEU A 101 8.91 -17.16 11.13
N ALA A 102 8.59 -17.75 9.98
CA ALA A 102 8.90 -19.15 9.71
C ALA A 102 10.42 -19.42 9.65
N GLU A 103 11.21 -18.48 9.13
CA GLU A 103 12.67 -18.55 9.15
C GLU A 103 13.24 -18.40 10.56
N ALA A 104 12.73 -17.45 11.33
CA ALA A 104 13.12 -17.25 12.73
C ALA A 104 12.82 -18.50 13.57
N ASN A 105 11.62 -19.07 13.42
CA ASN A 105 11.23 -20.29 14.11
C ASN A 105 12.14 -21.47 13.72
N ARG A 106 12.39 -21.70 12.43
CA ARG A 106 13.33 -22.74 11.97
C ARG A 106 14.72 -22.56 12.57
N ARG A 107 15.20 -21.32 12.68
CA ARG A 107 16.49 -21.01 13.28
C ARG A 107 16.50 -21.25 14.79
N LEU A 108 15.44 -20.87 15.49
CA LEU A 108 15.28 -21.12 16.92
C LEU A 108 15.21 -22.63 17.20
N GLU A 109 14.43 -23.39 16.44
CA GLU A 109 14.38 -24.85 16.52
C GLU A 109 15.76 -25.47 16.31
N HIS A 110 16.49 -25.01 15.29
CA HIS A 110 17.85 -25.49 15.05
C HIS A 110 18.78 -25.19 16.24
N LEU A 111 18.75 -23.98 16.79
CA LEU A 111 19.57 -23.62 17.95
C LEU A 111 19.14 -24.35 19.23
N ALA A 112 17.86 -24.64 19.40
CA ALA A 112 17.32 -25.37 20.53
C ALA A 112 17.70 -26.86 20.52
N HIS A 113 17.97 -27.43 19.34
CA HIS A 113 18.21 -28.86 19.18
C HIS A 113 19.61 -29.23 18.68
N HIS A 114 20.43 -28.28 18.21
CA HIS A 114 21.76 -28.54 17.69
C HIS A 114 22.86 -27.82 18.48
N ASP A 115 24.00 -28.47 18.61
CA ASP A 115 25.21 -27.88 19.16
C ASP A 115 25.86 -26.94 18.11
N THR A 116 26.25 -25.74 18.53
CA THR A 116 26.72 -24.69 17.61
C THR A 116 28.11 -24.98 17.04
N LEU A 117 28.95 -25.73 17.77
CA LEU A 117 30.31 -26.06 17.37
C LEU A 117 30.33 -27.25 16.40
N THR A 118 29.52 -28.26 16.67
CA THR A 118 29.55 -29.56 15.97
C THR A 118 28.39 -29.77 15.00
N ARG A 119 27.33 -28.96 15.07
CA ARG A 119 26.10 -29.03 14.25
C ARG A 119 25.28 -30.31 14.39
N ILE A 120 25.73 -31.28 15.20
CA ILE A 120 24.94 -32.45 15.58
C ILE A 120 23.89 -32.07 16.62
N TRP A 121 23.01 -33.02 16.96
CA TRP A 121 22.05 -32.80 18.03
C TRP A 121 22.76 -32.48 19.34
N ASN A 122 22.23 -31.49 20.05
CA ASN A 122 22.68 -31.19 21.39
C ASN A 122 22.19 -32.28 22.37
N ARG A 123 22.76 -32.24 23.57
CA ARG A 123 22.44 -33.21 24.63
C ARG A 123 20.93 -33.26 24.93
N TYR A 124 20.28 -32.10 25.01
CA TYR A 124 18.84 -32.01 25.28
C TYR A 124 18.01 -32.78 24.24
N ARG A 125 18.32 -32.63 22.95
CA ARG A 125 17.63 -33.35 21.88
C ARG A 125 17.90 -34.85 21.91
N ILE A 126 19.12 -35.27 22.26
CA ILE A 126 19.47 -36.69 22.42
C ILE A 126 18.66 -37.31 23.56
N GLU A 127 18.58 -36.64 24.71
CA GLU A 127 17.80 -37.10 25.87
C GLU A 127 16.30 -37.25 25.52
N GLN A 128 15.71 -36.26 24.85
CA GLN A 128 14.32 -36.36 24.36
C GLN A 128 14.10 -37.54 23.41
N ALA A 129 15.03 -37.77 22.47
CA ALA A 129 14.93 -38.87 21.53
C ALA A 129 15.05 -40.23 22.24
N MET A 130 15.92 -40.32 23.25
CA MET A 130 16.05 -41.52 24.07
C MET A 130 14.76 -41.85 24.82
N ASP A 131 14.11 -40.87 25.43
CA ASP A 131 12.85 -41.09 26.17
C ASP A 131 11.75 -41.65 25.25
N VAL A 132 11.64 -41.11 24.02
CA VAL A 132 10.68 -41.58 23.02
C VAL A 132 10.98 -43.01 22.58
N GLU A 133 12.23 -43.32 22.26
CA GLU A 133 12.64 -44.66 21.79
C GLU A 133 12.53 -45.71 22.90
N LEU A 134 12.88 -45.38 24.14
CA LEU A 134 12.73 -46.28 25.28
C LEU A 134 11.24 -46.61 25.54
N THR A 135 10.37 -45.59 25.50
CA THR A 135 8.92 -45.80 25.64
C THR A 135 8.38 -46.70 24.53
N ALA A 136 8.84 -46.52 23.29
CA ALA A 136 8.44 -47.36 22.17
C ALA A 136 8.98 -48.80 22.30
N ALA A 137 10.23 -48.95 22.75
CA ALA A 137 10.88 -50.23 22.98
C ALA A 137 10.11 -51.07 24.02
N GLU A 138 9.72 -50.45 25.14
CA GLU A 138 8.90 -51.08 26.18
C GLU A 138 7.53 -51.51 25.64
N ARG A 139 6.87 -50.64 24.87
CA ARG A 139 5.53 -50.91 24.35
C ARG A 139 5.50 -52.01 23.29
N TYR A 140 6.52 -52.08 22.45
CA TYR A 140 6.53 -52.97 21.27
C TYR A 140 7.54 -54.11 21.38
N ALA A 141 8.17 -54.29 22.55
CA ALA A 141 9.21 -55.28 22.81
C ALA A 141 10.35 -55.24 21.76
N ARG A 142 10.78 -54.03 21.38
CA ARG A 142 11.87 -53.83 20.41
C ARG A 142 13.19 -53.58 21.14
N PRO A 143 14.28 -54.28 20.80
CA PRO A 143 15.59 -54.01 21.40
C PRO A 143 16.15 -52.67 20.89
N VAL A 144 16.75 -51.90 21.80
CA VAL A 144 17.42 -50.61 21.52
C VAL A 144 18.84 -50.65 22.07
N ALA A 145 19.78 -49.98 21.40
CA ALA A 145 21.17 -49.84 21.83
C ALA A 145 21.62 -48.37 21.75
N LEU A 146 22.48 -47.96 22.68
CA LEU A 146 23.09 -46.62 22.73
C LEU A 146 24.62 -46.77 22.68
N LEU A 147 25.26 -46.02 21.79
CA LEU A 147 26.71 -45.93 21.71
C LEU A 147 27.17 -44.58 22.27
N LEU A 148 27.99 -44.61 23.32
CA LEU A 148 28.66 -43.44 23.87
C LEU A 148 30.15 -43.58 23.65
N PHE A 149 30.79 -42.55 23.09
CA PHE A 149 32.22 -42.50 22.85
C PHE A 149 32.77 -41.12 23.22
N ASP A 150 34.04 -41.09 23.63
CA ASP A 150 34.78 -39.87 23.96
C ASP A 150 36.09 -39.81 23.17
N ILE A 151 36.62 -38.59 22.98
CA ILE A 151 37.89 -38.40 22.28
C ILE A 151 39.04 -38.48 23.29
N ASP A 152 39.85 -39.52 23.17
CA ASP A 152 41.02 -39.72 24.02
C ASP A 152 42.00 -38.53 23.94
N HIS A 153 42.51 -38.12 25.11
CA HIS A 153 43.49 -37.05 25.26
C HIS A 153 43.08 -35.69 24.66
N PHE A 154 41.78 -35.39 24.54
CA PHE A 154 41.27 -34.14 23.94
C PHE A 154 41.87 -32.86 24.55
N LYS A 155 42.16 -32.84 25.86
CA LYS A 155 42.82 -31.71 26.53
C LYS A 155 44.17 -31.34 25.89
N ARG A 156 44.96 -32.33 25.47
CA ARG A 156 46.28 -32.11 24.85
C ARG A 156 46.16 -31.46 23.47
N ILE A 157 45.15 -31.87 22.71
CA ILE A 157 44.85 -31.29 21.39
C ILE A 157 44.42 -29.83 21.57
N ASN A 158 43.50 -29.56 22.50
CA ASN A 158 43.05 -28.20 22.80
C ASN A 158 44.18 -27.30 23.31
N TYR A 159 45.09 -27.82 24.14
CA TYR A 159 46.25 -27.06 24.60
C TYR A 159 47.15 -26.63 23.42
N ARG A 160 47.52 -27.56 22.54
CA ARG A 160 48.33 -27.27 21.35
C ARG A 160 47.64 -26.27 20.40
N ALA A 161 46.33 -26.41 20.22
CA ALA A 161 45.56 -25.49 19.38
C ALA A 161 45.52 -24.07 19.96
N LYS A 162 45.44 -23.92 21.29
CA LYS A 162 45.51 -22.61 21.96
C LYS A 162 46.87 -21.95 21.82
N GLU A 163 47.95 -22.69 22.02
CA GLU A 163 49.32 -22.18 21.88
C GLU A 163 49.56 -21.69 20.44
N ALA A 164 49.22 -22.49 19.43
CA ALA A 164 49.36 -22.11 18.02
C ALA A 164 48.52 -20.88 17.61
N GLY A 165 47.38 -20.67 18.26
CA GLY A 165 46.56 -19.46 18.06
C GLY A 165 47.22 -18.21 18.66
N ARG A 166 47.93 -18.36 19.78
CA ARG A 166 48.67 -17.28 20.45
C ARG A 166 49.86 -16.83 19.61
N ASP A 167 50.63 -17.78 19.11
CA ASP A 167 51.80 -17.51 18.25
C ASP A 167 51.43 -16.72 16.99
N ARG A 168 50.25 -16.99 16.40
CA ARG A 168 49.74 -16.25 15.23
C ARG A 168 49.34 -14.81 15.52
N LEU A 169 48.83 -14.53 16.71
CA LEU A 169 48.47 -13.17 17.12
C LEU A 169 49.72 -12.35 17.45
N GLU A 170 50.73 -12.98 18.05
CA GLU A 170 52.02 -12.34 18.36
C GLU A 170 52.88 -12.09 17.11
N ALA A 171 52.73 -12.89 16.05
CA ALA A 171 53.42 -12.69 14.77
C ALA A 171 52.78 -11.61 13.85
N GLN A 172 51.60 -11.08 14.20
CA GLN A 172 50.88 -10.05 13.43
C GLN A 172 50.92 -8.65 14.07
N GLY A 173 51.55 -8.50 15.22
CA GLY A 173 51.77 -7.21 15.92
C GLY A 173 53.23 -6.79 15.90
#